data_AF-A0A4S9XH17-F1
#
_entry.id   AF-A0A4S9XH17-F1
#
_cell.length_a   1.000
_cell.length_b   1.000
_cell.length_c   1.000
_cell.angle_alpha   90.00
_cell.angle_beta   90.00
_cell.angle_gamma   90.00
#
_symmetry.space_group_name_H-M   'P 1'
#
loop_
_entity.id
_entity.type
_entity.pdbx_description
1 polymer ?
#
loop_
_entity_poly.entity_id
_entity_poly.type
_entity_poly.pdbx_seq_one_letter_code
_entity_poly.pdbx_strand_id
1 'polypeptide(L)'
;MAQNSEEIIFFHYRESIYSHKVLWYLKFAGVQYSECIQPPIMPRPDLAALGISYRRIPLLAIGRHVYCDSRLILQVLQEMYPLKNVPLSGSDKAVQRLLQDWNNDQIFWHATRCLPFERSAFASSPAFLADRSEAIGKPFSIEAMAKERPESYSYIRALFQELEEFLEDGRDWILDSDEPSLADIDAVYIAQWIVTNPLMDGMLPEILHEKHFPKAWAWVHRFKQATKDAESKAPMPTTLDGKEVYEKITSAPPTPTHGGISETDPLNLRVGQTIEVYPTDWASNHVDRGELVSLATNEVCIRNAQGVLVHFPRWNFRIQAVNEDTISAESLSKDAIPRLDRPHRLFYHPLSPYSRKVYMLAVELGTADRIELQTVVVAPVEYPGWSDDVPTVAESNPLAKLPTLVLGNNGDGVYDSKVICDFLEDEALTNKRSDPQPRNWRLRTLHGCADGMMDAQVLILYEKKIRAENNLLYQAWIDGQNEKIMRGFDQLELGVGRGTLQPPAKDTPASAAECAVACCVAFLDVVGVQWRDGRSKLVDWFQRWQERESFLKTRPDVDWKTGDAADIGFGRDVLDGKKG
;
A
#
# COMPACT_ATOMS: atom_id res chain seq x y z
N MET A 1 34.16 33.54 -15.29
CA MET A 1 34.61 32.30 -15.95
C MET A 1 33.42 31.36 -15.93
N ALA A 2 32.95 30.93 -17.11
CA ALA A 2 31.75 30.09 -17.22
C ALA A 2 32.02 28.73 -16.56
N GLN A 3 31.39 28.48 -15.40
CA GLN A 3 31.17 27.11 -14.97
C GLN A 3 30.29 26.48 -16.04
N ASN A 4 30.78 25.40 -16.65
CA ASN A 4 29.99 24.53 -17.50
C ASN A 4 28.91 23.90 -16.60
N SER A 5 27.84 24.63 -16.28
CA SER A 5 26.72 24.09 -15.52
C SER A 5 25.99 23.11 -16.43
N GLU A 6 25.84 21.87 -15.98
CA GLU A 6 25.08 20.85 -16.71
C GLU A 6 23.69 21.38 -17.06
N GLU A 7 23.18 21.01 -18.24
CA GLU A 7 21.87 21.45 -18.72
C GLU A 7 20.77 20.96 -17.77
N ILE A 8 19.88 21.89 -17.38
CA ILE A 8 18.68 21.57 -16.60
C ILE A 8 17.59 21.08 -17.55
N ILE A 9 17.00 19.92 -17.28
CA ILE A 9 15.87 19.37 -18.02
C ILE A 9 14.68 19.23 -17.08
N PHE A 10 13.57 19.91 -17.36
CA PHE A 10 12.37 19.92 -16.53
C PHE A 10 11.27 19.04 -17.12
N PHE A 11 10.85 18.01 -16.39
CA PHE A 11 9.78 17.09 -16.78
C PHE A 11 8.46 17.58 -16.20
N HIS A 12 7.56 18.06 -17.06
CA HIS A 12 6.33 18.68 -16.57
C HIS A 12 5.17 18.62 -17.56
N TYR A 13 3.99 18.99 -17.08
CA TYR A 13 2.88 19.39 -17.93
C TYR A 13 2.29 20.68 -17.39
N ARG A 14 1.74 21.49 -18.30
CA ARG A 14 1.39 22.89 -18.05
C ARG A 14 0.35 23.07 -16.95
N GLU A 15 -0.59 22.14 -16.82
CA GLU A 15 -1.71 22.22 -15.88
C GLU A 15 -1.35 21.74 -14.47
N SER A 16 -0.15 21.18 -14.25
CA SER A 16 0.30 20.74 -12.93
C SER A 16 0.64 21.94 -12.06
N ILE A 17 -0.09 22.11 -10.96
CA ILE A 17 0.20 23.20 -10.01
C ILE A 17 1.50 22.98 -9.24
N TYR A 18 1.93 21.73 -9.04
CA TYR A 18 3.25 21.45 -8.48
C TYR A 18 4.35 21.88 -9.45
N SER A 19 4.11 21.77 -10.76
CA SER A 19 5.04 22.27 -11.78
C SER A 19 5.08 23.78 -11.82
N HIS A 20 3.97 24.47 -11.55
CA HIS A 20 3.95 25.94 -11.48
C HIS A 20 4.97 26.47 -10.47
N LYS A 21 5.08 25.85 -9.29
CA LYS A 21 6.06 26.25 -8.27
C LYS A 21 7.49 26.28 -8.83
N VAL A 22 7.89 25.21 -9.52
CA VAL A 22 9.23 25.09 -10.11
C VAL A 22 9.40 26.05 -11.29
N LEU A 23 8.38 26.20 -12.13
CA LEU A 23 8.40 27.15 -13.25
C LEU A 23 8.55 28.60 -12.76
N TRP A 24 7.86 28.98 -11.69
CA TRP A 24 8.01 30.30 -11.07
C TRP A 24 9.42 30.49 -10.54
N TYR A 25 9.96 29.48 -9.85
CA TYR A 25 11.34 29.52 -9.37
C TYR A 25 12.34 29.74 -10.52
N LEU A 26 12.26 28.93 -11.58
CA LEU A 26 13.17 29.04 -12.75
C LEU A 26 13.09 30.44 -13.41
N LYS A 27 11.88 31.01 -13.49
CA LYS A 27 11.66 32.38 -14.00
C LYS A 27 12.30 33.44 -13.10
N PHE A 28 12.08 33.38 -11.79
CA PHE A 28 12.66 34.35 -10.85
C PHE A 28 14.19 34.24 -10.79
N ALA A 29 14.73 33.02 -10.83
CA ALA A 29 16.16 32.79 -10.86
C ALA A 29 16.81 33.15 -12.21
N GLY A 30 16.01 33.31 -13.28
CA GLY A 30 16.51 33.62 -14.63
C GLY A 30 17.35 32.49 -15.23
N VAL A 31 17.04 31.25 -14.88
CA VAL A 31 17.84 30.08 -15.24
C VAL A 31 17.38 29.53 -16.59
N GLN A 32 18.33 29.31 -17.51
CA GLN A 32 18.06 28.59 -18.75
C GLN A 32 17.82 27.11 -18.45
N TYR A 33 16.75 26.56 -19.01
CA TYR A 33 16.46 25.13 -18.93
C TYR A 33 15.88 24.64 -20.26
N SER A 34 15.89 23.32 -20.41
CA SER A 34 15.14 22.59 -21.42
C SER A 34 13.97 21.88 -20.75
N GLU A 35 12.91 21.57 -21.49
CA GLU A 35 11.73 20.91 -20.96
C GLU A 35 11.41 19.62 -21.71
N CYS A 36 10.86 18.65 -20.99
CA CYS A 36 10.32 17.42 -21.54
C CYS A 36 8.85 17.31 -21.12
N ILE A 37 7.94 17.55 -22.06
CA ILE A 37 6.50 17.58 -21.75
C ILE A 37 5.99 16.17 -21.51
N GLN A 38 5.42 15.96 -20.33
CA GLN A 38 4.90 14.66 -19.91
C GLN A 38 3.36 14.60 -20.03
N PRO A 39 2.76 13.42 -20.24
CA PRO A 39 1.31 13.27 -20.24
C PRO A 39 0.66 13.61 -18.89
N PRO A 40 -0.56 14.16 -18.78
CA PRO A 40 -1.17 14.45 -17.47
C PRO A 40 -1.61 13.17 -16.72
N ILE A 41 -1.77 12.04 -17.41
CA ILE A 41 -2.14 10.72 -16.88
C ILE A 41 -1.08 9.67 -17.28
N MET A 42 -1.06 8.50 -16.63
CA MET A 42 -0.17 7.40 -17.05
C MET A 42 -0.59 6.84 -18.43
N PRO A 43 0.34 6.27 -19.23
CA PRO A 43 1.77 6.05 -18.95
C PRO A 43 2.69 7.27 -19.25
N ARG A 44 3.91 7.25 -18.69
CA ARG A 44 4.97 8.24 -18.91
C ARG A 44 6.21 7.57 -19.53
N PRO A 45 6.24 7.35 -20.86
CA PRO A 45 7.27 6.53 -21.49
C PRO A 45 8.68 7.12 -21.35
N ASP A 46 8.84 8.45 -21.35
CA ASP A 46 10.15 9.09 -21.28
C ASP A 46 10.83 8.85 -19.92
N LEU A 47 10.07 8.94 -18.83
CA LEU A 47 10.56 8.60 -17.49
C LEU A 47 10.81 7.09 -17.33
N ALA A 48 9.92 6.26 -17.87
CA ALA A 48 10.09 4.81 -17.85
C ALA A 48 11.35 4.37 -18.61
N ALA A 49 11.69 5.03 -19.72
CA ALA A 49 12.93 4.79 -20.47
C ALA A 49 14.18 5.09 -19.63
N LEU A 50 14.12 6.12 -18.76
CA LEU A 50 15.18 6.43 -17.79
C LEU A 50 15.22 5.46 -16.60
N GLY A 51 14.33 4.47 -16.53
CA GLY A 51 14.21 3.54 -15.41
C GLY A 51 13.59 4.17 -14.16
N ILE A 52 12.73 5.18 -14.35
CA ILE A 52 12.04 5.88 -13.26
C ILE A 52 10.57 5.44 -13.24
N SER A 53 10.16 4.87 -12.11
CA SER A 53 8.78 4.43 -11.87
C SER A 53 7.94 5.51 -11.20
N TYR A 54 8.56 6.45 -10.49
CA TYR A 54 7.92 7.59 -9.85
C TYR A 54 6.97 8.30 -10.79
N ARG A 55 5.67 8.25 -10.48
CA ARG A 55 4.64 8.76 -11.40
C ARG A 55 4.39 10.26 -11.31
N ARG A 56 4.73 10.89 -10.17
CA ARG A 56 4.28 12.25 -9.89
C ARG A 56 5.11 13.22 -10.73
N ILE A 57 4.53 14.38 -11.02
CA ILE A 57 5.16 15.44 -11.78
C ILE A 57 5.11 16.71 -10.92
N PRO A 58 6.19 17.51 -10.87
CA PRO A 58 7.36 17.48 -11.75
C PRO A 58 8.54 16.62 -11.30
N LEU A 59 9.48 16.41 -12.24
CA LEU A 59 10.87 16.00 -11.98
C LEU A 59 11.82 17.02 -12.63
N LEU A 60 13.04 17.15 -12.09
CA LEU A 60 14.10 17.99 -12.65
C LEU A 60 15.37 17.15 -12.83
N ALA A 61 15.99 17.20 -14.00
CA ALA A 61 17.30 16.57 -14.23
C ALA A 61 18.42 17.60 -14.39
N ILE A 62 19.58 17.28 -13.83
CA ILE A 62 20.84 18.02 -13.95
C ILE A 62 21.93 16.98 -14.17
N GLY A 63 22.44 16.90 -15.41
CA GLY A 63 23.31 15.80 -15.83
C GLY A 63 22.64 14.44 -15.61
N ARG A 64 23.26 13.57 -14.82
CA ARG A 64 22.71 12.24 -14.45
C ARG A 64 21.75 12.25 -13.26
N HIS A 65 21.62 13.37 -12.57
CA HIS A 65 20.81 13.47 -11.36
C HIS A 65 19.38 13.83 -11.75
N VAL A 66 18.41 13.04 -11.30
CA VAL A 66 16.98 13.32 -11.46
C VAL A 66 16.33 13.46 -10.09
N TYR A 67 15.81 14.65 -9.81
CA TYR A 67 15.20 15.02 -8.55
C TYR A 67 13.68 14.88 -8.64
N CYS A 68 13.13 14.02 -7.79
CA CYS A 68 11.71 13.79 -7.63
C CYS A 68 11.16 14.69 -6.51
N ASP A 69 9.88 15.07 -6.64
CA ASP A 69 9.14 15.94 -5.70
C ASP A 69 9.55 17.43 -5.76
N SER A 70 8.56 18.31 -5.92
CA SER A 70 8.79 19.76 -6.02
C SER A 70 9.55 20.34 -4.82
N ARG A 71 9.43 19.76 -3.62
CA ARG A 71 10.13 20.25 -2.42
C ARG A 71 11.64 20.11 -2.56
N LEU A 72 12.08 18.93 -2.99
CA LEU A 72 13.50 18.65 -3.21
C LEU A 72 14.02 19.45 -4.42
N ILE A 73 13.24 19.51 -5.50
CA ILE A 73 13.61 20.30 -6.69
C ILE A 73 13.85 21.77 -6.31
N LEU A 74 12.95 22.38 -5.54
CA LEU A 74 13.08 23.78 -5.12
C LEU A 74 14.27 23.99 -4.18
N GLN A 75 14.55 23.05 -3.28
CA GLN A 75 15.75 23.09 -2.43
C GLN A 75 17.03 23.07 -3.29
N VAL A 76 17.11 22.13 -4.24
CA VAL A 76 18.24 21.96 -5.15
C VAL A 76 18.47 23.21 -6.00
N LEU A 77 17.39 23.79 -6.54
CA LEU A 77 17.46 25.05 -7.28
C LEU A 77 17.86 26.23 -6.38
N GLN A 78 17.43 26.26 -5.12
CA GLN A 78 17.81 27.29 -4.15
C GLN A 78 19.28 27.22 -3.74
N GLU A 79 19.86 26.02 -3.72
CA GLU A 79 21.28 25.83 -3.44
C GLU A 79 22.16 26.21 -4.65
N MET A 80 21.75 25.85 -5.87
CA MET A 80 22.53 26.12 -7.08
C MET A 80 22.31 27.51 -7.69
N TYR A 81 21.08 27.99 -7.65
CA TYR A 81 20.63 29.23 -8.28
C TYR A 81 19.81 30.05 -7.27
N PRO A 82 20.46 30.54 -6.20
CA PRO A 82 19.75 31.23 -5.14
C PRO A 82 19.04 32.49 -5.67
N LEU A 83 17.76 32.63 -5.34
CA LEU A 83 17.03 33.88 -5.55
C LEU A 83 17.72 35.04 -4.82
N LYS A 84 17.58 36.26 -5.36
CA LYS A 84 18.19 37.48 -4.84
C LYS A 84 17.44 37.98 -3.59
N ASN A 85 17.53 37.23 -2.50
CA ASN A 85 16.84 37.51 -1.25
C ASN A 85 17.81 37.70 -0.08
N VAL A 86 17.31 38.28 1.01
CA VAL A 86 18.05 38.46 2.25
C VAL A 86 18.48 37.09 2.81
N PRO A 87 19.68 36.97 3.41
CA PRO A 87 20.09 35.75 4.09
C PRO A 87 19.06 35.30 5.13
N LEU A 88 18.52 34.09 4.95
CA LEU A 88 17.47 33.56 5.81
C LEU A 88 17.99 33.21 7.22
N SER A 89 17.33 33.73 8.25
CA SER A 89 17.53 33.30 9.62
C SER A 89 17.05 31.86 9.85
N GLY A 90 17.38 31.28 11.01
CA GLY A 90 16.88 29.94 11.37
C GLY A 90 15.35 29.86 11.41
N SER A 91 14.70 30.90 11.92
CA SER A 91 13.23 31.01 11.95
C SER A 91 12.63 31.15 10.55
N ASP A 92 13.25 31.93 9.66
CA ASP A 92 12.71 32.12 8.31
C ASP A 92 12.71 30.80 7.54
N LYS A 93 13.80 30.03 7.66
CA LYS A 93 13.87 28.71 7.04
C LYS A 93 12.87 27.73 7.64
N ALA A 94 12.49 27.89 8.92
CA ALA A 94 11.48 27.06 9.56
C ALA A 94 10.07 27.44 9.08
N VAL A 95 9.76 28.73 9.01
CA VAL A 95 8.50 29.26 8.46
C VAL A 95 8.31 28.80 7.01
N GLN A 96 9.33 28.95 6.16
CA GLN A 96 9.30 28.46 4.78
C GLN A 96 8.94 26.97 4.69
N ARG A 97 9.59 26.12 5.51
CA ARG A 97 9.33 24.67 5.53
C ARG A 97 7.92 24.34 6.03
N LEU A 98 7.44 25.02 7.07
CA LEU A 98 6.08 24.84 7.57
C LEU A 98 5.04 25.23 6.51
N LEU A 99 5.25 26.34 5.79
CA LEU A 99 4.37 26.75 4.70
C LEU A 99 4.39 25.73 3.54
N GLN A 100 5.57 25.22 3.19
CA GLN A 100 5.74 24.19 2.18
C GLN A 100 4.98 22.91 2.52
N ASP A 101 5.19 22.38 3.72
CA ASP A 101 4.58 21.11 4.15
C ASP A 101 3.09 21.25 4.42
N TRP A 102 2.66 22.32 5.07
CA TRP A 102 1.25 22.55 5.37
C TRP A 102 0.42 22.68 4.08
N ASN A 103 0.89 23.46 3.11
CA ASN A 103 0.19 23.60 1.84
C ASN A 103 0.22 22.32 1.01
N ASN A 104 1.38 21.66 0.88
CA ASN A 104 1.53 20.46 0.06
C ASN A 104 0.74 19.26 0.62
N ASP A 105 0.73 19.08 1.94
CA ASP A 105 0.23 17.86 2.56
C ASP A 105 -1.20 18.03 3.09
N GLN A 106 -1.50 19.15 3.77
CA GLN A 106 -2.81 19.37 4.40
C GLN A 106 -3.79 20.11 3.49
N ILE A 107 -3.39 21.26 2.95
CA ILE A 107 -4.35 22.15 2.27
C ILE A 107 -4.63 21.71 0.83
N PHE A 108 -3.65 21.13 0.13
CA PHE A 108 -3.78 20.72 -1.27
C PHE A 108 -5.06 19.90 -1.55
N TRP A 109 -5.33 18.87 -0.75
CA TRP A 109 -6.49 18.02 -0.96
C TRP A 109 -7.82 18.74 -0.74
N HIS A 110 -7.88 19.72 0.15
CA HIS A 110 -9.07 20.57 0.29
C HIS A 110 -9.22 21.50 -0.92
N ALA A 111 -8.12 22.07 -1.42
CA ALA A 111 -8.14 22.89 -2.63
C ALA A 111 -8.65 22.10 -3.84
N THR A 112 -8.24 20.84 -4.01
CA THR A 112 -8.77 19.99 -5.09
C THR A 112 -10.29 19.81 -5.02
N ARG A 113 -10.88 19.72 -3.83
CA ARG A 113 -12.34 19.56 -3.64
C ARG A 113 -13.10 20.86 -3.83
N CYS A 114 -12.45 22.00 -3.60
CA CYS A 114 -12.98 23.33 -3.90
C CYS A 114 -13.19 23.53 -5.41
N LEU A 115 -12.34 22.95 -6.26
CA LEU A 115 -12.48 23.08 -7.69
C LEU A 115 -13.73 22.36 -8.21
N PRO A 116 -14.55 23.01 -9.05
CA PRO A 116 -15.72 22.39 -9.65
C PRO A 116 -15.31 21.53 -10.84
N PHE A 117 -14.70 20.37 -10.55
CA PHE A 117 -14.29 19.39 -11.57
C PHE A 117 -15.44 18.94 -12.46
N GLU A 118 -16.70 19.03 -12.01
CA GLU A 118 -17.91 18.82 -12.82
C GLU A 118 -18.00 19.76 -14.03
N ARG A 119 -17.31 20.91 -14.00
CA ARG A 119 -17.18 21.85 -15.12
C ARG A 119 -15.97 21.59 -16.01
N SER A 120 -15.06 20.72 -15.58
CA SER A 120 -13.83 20.44 -16.31
C SER A 120 -14.06 19.44 -17.44
N ALA A 121 -13.19 19.48 -18.47
CA ALA A 121 -13.19 18.46 -19.53
C ALA A 121 -12.91 17.04 -19.00
N PHE A 122 -12.39 16.90 -17.78
CA PHE A 122 -12.14 15.62 -17.15
C PHE A 122 -13.39 14.98 -16.54
N ALA A 123 -14.49 15.74 -16.37
CA ALA A 123 -15.71 15.26 -15.72
C ALA A 123 -16.27 13.97 -16.34
N SER A 124 -16.11 13.85 -17.65
CA SER A 124 -16.61 12.74 -18.45
C SER A 124 -15.51 11.80 -18.94
N SER A 125 -14.26 11.96 -18.51
CA SER A 125 -13.11 11.16 -19.00
C SER A 125 -12.90 9.91 -18.14
N PRO A 126 -13.25 8.69 -18.63
CA PRO A 126 -13.06 7.47 -17.86
C PRO A 126 -11.59 7.18 -17.59
N ALA A 127 -10.71 7.51 -18.55
CA ALA A 127 -9.27 7.35 -18.43
C ALA A 127 -8.70 8.20 -17.30
N PHE A 128 -9.12 9.47 -17.20
CA PHE A 128 -8.68 10.34 -16.10
C PHE A 128 -9.18 9.84 -14.75
N LEU A 129 -10.47 9.48 -14.64
CA LEU A 129 -11.04 8.98 -13.39
C LEU A 129 -10.36 7.69 -12.92
N ALA A 130 -10.06 6.77 -13.85
CA ALA A 130 -9.33 5.55 -13.56
C ALA A 130 -7.89 5.85 -13.08
N ASP A 131 -7.16 6.70 -13.79
CA ASP A 131 -5.79 7.10 -13.46
C ASP A 131 -5.72 7.79 -12.07
N ARG A 132 -6.67 8.67 -11.74
CA ARG A 132 -6.76 9.30 -10.41
C ARG A 132 -7.14 8.30 -9.32
N SER A 133 -8.07 7.37 -9.61
CA SER A 133 -8.50 6.36 -8.65
C SER A 133 -7.34 5.43 -8.28
N GLU A 134 -6.58 4.98 -9.28
CA GLU A 134 -5.40 4.15 -9.10
C GLU A 134 -4.31 4.93 -8.34
N ALA A 135 -4.07 6.20 -8.69
CA ALA A 135 -3.11 7.04 -7.95
C ALA A 135 -3.44 7.21 -6.47
N ILE A 136 -4.71 7.36 -6.10
CA ILE A 136 -5.12 7.61 -4.72
C ILE A 136 -5.37 6.29 -3.98
N GLY A 137 -5.45 5.16 -4.69
CA GLY A 137 -5.75 3.84 -4.14
C GLY A 137 -7.22 3.66 -3.72
N LYS A 138 -8.13 4.54 -4.16
CA LYS A 138 -9.58 4.48 -3.91
C LYS A 138 -10.35 5.16 -5.04
N PRO A 139 -11.66 4.85 -5.24
CA PRO A 139 -12.45 5.48 -6.28
C PRO A 139 -12.41 7.01 -6.19
N PHE A 140 -11.97 7.66 -7.27
CA PHE A 140 -12.00 9.10 -7.44
C PHE A 140 -13.37 9.52 -7.98
N SER A 141 -14.18 10.16 -7.13
CA SER A 141 -15.56 10.55 -7.45
C SER A 141 -15.74 12.06 -7.40
N ILE A 142 -16.05 12.65 -8.55
CA ILE A 142 -16.34 14.09 -8.67
C ILE A 142 -17.61 14.46 -7.88
N GLU A 143 -18.61 13.57 -7.86
CA GLU A 143 -19.82 13.77 -7.05
C GLU A 143 -19.49 13.83 -5.55
N ALA A 144 -18.63 12.93 -5.07
CA ALA A 144 -18.19 12.95 -3.68
C ALA A 144 -17.40 14.23 -3.36
N MET A 145 -16.50 14.66 -4.25
CA MET A 145 -15.77 15.92 -4.11
C MET A 145 -16.72 17.12 -4.03
N ALA A 146 -17.75 17.17 -4.89
CA ALA A 146 -18.75 18.23 -4.88
C ALA A 146 -19.54 18.25 -3.56
N LYS A 147 -19.86 17.09 -2.99
CA LYS A 147 -20.52 16.96 -1.69
C LYS A 147 -19.63 17.41 -0.52
N GLU A 148 -18.33 17.13 -0.57
CA GLU A 148 -17.33 17.52 0.44
C GLU A 148 -16.83 18.97 0.30
N ARG A 149 -17.22 19.65 -0.78
CA ARG A 149 -16.78 21.02 -1.11
C ARG A 149 -17.08 22.05 -0.02
N PRO A 150 -18.29 22.12 0.59
CA PRO A 150 -18.59 23.13 1.61
C PRO A 150 -17.66 23.06 2.82
N GLU A 151 -17.32 21.84 3.26
CA GLU A 151 -16.35 21.63 4.33
C GLU A 151 -14.95 22.10 3.90
N SER A 152 -14.53 21.74 2.68
CA SER A 152 -13.22 22.12 2.15
C SER A 152 -13.03 23.64 2.03
N TYR A 153 -14.10 24.40 1.75
CA TYR A 153 -14.03 25.87 1.80
C TYR A 153 -13.68 26.42 3.18
N SER A 154 -13.99 25.73 4.28
CA SER A 154 -13.59 26.16 5.62
C SER A 154 -12.08 26.05 5.82
N TYR A 155 -11.44 25.00 5.28
CA TYR A 155 -9.98 24.85 5.27
C TYR A 155 -9.30 25.88 4.39
N ILE A 156 -9.86 26.15 3.21
CA ILE A 156 -9.34 27.23 2.35
C ILE A 156 -9.51 28.59 3.01
N ARG A 157 -10.62 28.84 3.73
CA ARG A 157 -10.78 30.08 4.49
C ARG A 157 -9.73 30.22 5.58
N ALA A 158 -9.37 29.14 6.26
CA ALA A 158 -8.28 29.15 7.23
C ALA A 158 -6.94 29.50 6.58
N LEU A 159 -6.62 28.94 5.40
CA LEU A 159 -5.44 29.35 4.62
C LEU A 159 -5.46 30.87 4.35
N PHE A 160 -6.57 31.43 3.87
CA PHE A 160 -6.65 32.87 3.59
C PHE A 160 -6.52 33.72 4.86
N GLN A 161 -7.05 33.26 6.00
CA GLN A 161 -6.87 33.93 7.29
C GLN A 161 -5.41 33.99 7.70
N GLU A 162 -4.68 32.87 7.66
CA GLU A 162 -3.26 32.84 7.99
C GLU A 162 -2.44 33.74 7.06
N LEU A 163 -2.73 33.73 5.75
CA LEU A 163 -2.06 34.61 4.79
C LEU A 163 -2.35 36.10 5.05
N GLU A 164 -3.57 36.44 5.45
CA GLU A 164 -3.95 37.80 5.82
C GLU A 164 -3.19 38.27 7.07
N GLU A 165 -2.98 37.37 8.04
CA GLU A 165 -2.20 37.62 9.26
C GLU A 165 -0.70 37.72 8.98
N PHE A 166 -0.14 36.87 8.10
CA PHE A 166 1.26 36.97 7.67
C PHE A 166 1.60 38.32 7.03
N LEU A 167 0.61 38.96 6.40
CA LEU A 167 0.75 40.23 5.70
C LEU A 167 0.23 41.40 6.55
N GLU A 168 -0.02 41.20 7.85
CA GLU A 168 -0.77 42.16 8.65
C GLU A 168 -0.09 43.53 8.78
N ASP A 169 1.23 43.51 8.80
CA ASP A 169 2.13 44.67 8.96
C ASP A 169 2.38 45.43 7.66
N GLY A 170 1.78 44.98 6.55
CA GLY A 170 1.86 45.64 5.25
C GLY A 170 3.12 45.29 4.45
N ARG A 171 3.88 44.26 4.84
CA ARG A 171 4.96 43.71 4.02
C ARG A 171 4.44 43.26 2.65
N ASP A 172 5.29 43.36 1.63
CA ASP A 172 4.93 42.96 0.27
C ASP A 172 5.11 41.45 0.03
N TRP A 173 6.01 40.80 0.76
CA TRP A 173 6.37 39.38 0.65
C TRP A 173 6.52 38.73 2.02
N ILE A 174 6.32 37.41 2.12
CA ILE A 174 6.22 36.67 3.40
C ILE A 174 7.39 36.93 4.36
N LEU A 175 8.61 37.02 3.81
CA LEU A 175 9.85 37.21 4.59
C LEU A 175 10.37 38.65 4.58
N ASP A 176 9.50 39.62 4.26
CA ASP A 176 9.85 41.05 4.21
C ASP A 176 11.07 41.34 3.30
N SER A 177 11.12 40.65 2.16
CA SER A 177 12.13 40.85 1.12
C SER A 177 11.69 41.91 0.11
N ASP A 178 12.60 42.34 -0.78
CA ASP A 178 12.27 43.24 -1.90
C ASP A 178 11.61 42.48 -3.08
N GLU A 179 11.99 41.21 -3.26
CA GLU A 179 11.51 40.31 -4.33
C GLU A 179 10.87 39.05 -3.73
N PRO A 180 10.02 38.32 -4.49
CA PRO A 180 9.44 37.06 -4.03
C PRO A 180 10.50 36.05 -3.58
N SER A 181 10.27 35.44 -2.42
CA SER A 181 11.12 34.38 -1.89
C SER A 181 10.58 32.99 -2.19
N LEU A 182 11.38 31.96 -1.87
CA LEU A 182 10.89 30.58 -1.91
C LEU A 182 9.73 30.36 -0.94
N ALA A 183 9.68 31.10 0.18
CA ALA A 183 8.53 31.07 1.08
C ALA A 183 7.26 31.59 0.40
N ASP A 184 7.37 32.61 -0.45
CA ASP A 184 6.22 33.11 -1.23
C ASP A 184 5.75 32.06 -2.25
N ILE A 185 6.67 31.40 -2.96
CA ILE A 185 6.36 30.31 -3.91
C ILE A 185 5.61 29.17 -3.20
N ASP A 186 6.11 28.74 -2.04
CA ASP A 186 5.53 27.65 -1.26
C ASP A 186 4.18 28.04 -0.62
N ALA A 187 4.02 29.30 -0.22
CA ALA A 187 2.79 29.80 0.39
C ALA A 187 1.67 30.07 -0.62
N VAL A 188 2.00 30.64 -1.79
CA VAL A 188 1.01 31.28 -2.67
C VAL A 188 0.27 30.30 -3.56
N TYR A 189 0.88 29.16 -3.89
CA TYR A 189 0.44 28.39 -5.05
C TYR A 189 -1.01 27.88 -4.94
N ILE A 190 -1.47 27.50 -3.73
CA ILE A 190 -2.87 27.10 -3.52
C ILE A 190 -3.82 28.30 -3.60
N ALA A 191 -3.49 29.41 -2.93
CA ALA A 191 -4.31 30.61 -2.95
C ALA A 191 -4.44 31.16 -4.37
N GLN A 192 -3.32 31.23 -5.10
CA GLN A 192 -3.28 31.59 -6.51
C GLN A 192 -4.12 30.64 -7.37
N TRP A 193 -4.05 29.33 -7.11
CA TRP A 193 -4.83 28.34 -7.85
C TRP A 193 -6.33 28.56 -7.64
N ILE A 194 -6.77 28.75 -6.40
CA ILE A 194 -8.19 29.01 -6.08
C ILE A 194 -8.67 30.33 -6.68
N VAL A 195 -7.88 31.39 -6.60
CA VAL A 195 -8.26 32.74 -7.06
C VAL A 195 -8.26 32.86 -8.58
N THR A 196 -7.35 32.17 -9.27
CA THR A 196 -7.10 32.42 -10.69
C THR A 196 -7.49 31.29 -11.62
N ASN A 197 -7.91 30.14 -11.10
CA ASN A 197 -8.34 29.02 -11.93
C ASN A 197 -9.70 29.34 -12.59
N PRO A 198 -9.80 29.29 -13.94
CA PRO A 198 -11.04 29.59 -14.65
C PRO A 198 -12.25 28.73 -14.24
N LEU A 199 -12.03 27.53 -13.70
CA LEU A 199 -13.11 26.70 -13.19
C LEU A 199 -13.84 27.38 -12.01
N MET A 200 -13.15 28.25 -11.27
CA MET A 200 -13.69 28.98 -10.12
C MET A 200 -14.50 30.21 -10.49
N ASP A 201 -14.55 30.60 -11.77
CA ASP A 201 -15.30 31.78 -12.23
C ASP A 201 -16.78 31.66 -11.86
N GLY A 202 -17.25 32.62 -11.06
CA GLY A 202 -18.62 32.65 -10.52
C GLY A 202 -18.95 31.56 -9.49
N MET A 203 -17.96 30.79 -9.01
CA MET A 203 -18.13 29.71 -8.01
C MET A 203 -17.45 29.98 -6.68
N LEU A 204 -16.59 30.99 -6.62
CA LEU A 204 -15.90 31.35 -5.39
C LEU A 204 -16.92 31.86 -4.36
N PRO A 205 -17.01 31.23 -3.17
CA PRO A 205 -17.97 31.64 -2.17
C PRO A 205 -17.59 33.00 -1.56
N GLU A 206 -18.59 33.77 -1.14
CA GLU A 206 -18.42 35.11 -0.55
C GLU A 206 -17.40 35.12 0.60
N ILE A 207 -17.32 34.04 1.38
CA ILE A 207 -16.40 33.89 2.51
C ILE A 207 -14.91 33.89 2.14
N LEU A 208 -14.55 33.79 0.84
CA LEU A 208 -13.17 33.86 0.34
C LEU A 208 -12.90 35.14 -0.47
N HIS A 209 -13.87 36.05 -0.55
CA HIS A 209 -13.77 37.24 -1.38
C HIS A 209 -12.75 38.26 -0.82
N GLU A 210 -12.15 39.05 -1.71
CA GLU A 210 -11.19 40.13 -1.41
C GLU A 210 -11.63 41.09 -0.30
N LYS A 211 -12.94 41.27 -0.10
CA LYS A 211 -13.46 42.16 0.95
C LYS A 211 -13.16 41.67 2.37
N HIS A 212 -12.92 40.36 2.53
CA HIS A 212 -12.57 39.72 3.80
C HIS A 212 -11.07 39.50 3.94
N PHE A 213 -10.36 39.33 2.82
CA PHE A 213 -8.93 39.06 2.80
C PHE A 213 -8.18 39.97 1.80
N PRO A 214 -8.25 41.31 1.98
CA PRO A 214 -7.71 42.25 1.00
C PRO A 214 -6.20 42.12 0.83
N LYS A 215 -5.45 41.82 1.90
CA LYS A 215 -3.98 41.68 1.82
C LYS A 215 -3.59 40.41 1.11
N ALA A 216 -4.23 39.28 1.43
CA ALA A 216 -3.95 38.00 0.77
C ALA A 216 -4.26 38.08 -0.74
N TRP A 217 -5.38 38.70 -1.13
CA TRP A 217 -5.71 38.91 -2.55
C TRP A 217 -4.72 39.84 -3.25
N ALA A 218 -4.35 40.96 -2.63
CA ALA A 218 -3.34 41.87 -3.16
C ALA A 218 -2.00 41.14 -3.37
N TRP A 219 -1.59 40.30 -2.42
CA TRP A 219 -0.36 39.49 -2.52
C TRP A 219 -0.45 38.45 -3.63
N VAL A 220 -1.57 37.72 -3.79
CA VAL A 220 -1.76 36.79 -4.92
C VAL A 220 -1.63 37.51 -6.28
N HIS A 221 -2.24 38.69 -6.41
CA HIS A 221 -2.16 39.48 -7.64
C HIS A 221 -0.75 40.02 -7.88
N ARG A 222 -0.07 40.49 -6.83
CA ARG A 222 1.32 40.94 -6.88
C ARG A 222 2.25 39.81 -7.31
N PHE A 223 2.13 38.63 -6.72
CA PHE A 223 2.91 37.44 -7.07
C PHE A 223 2.69 37.05 -8.54
N LYS A 224 1.43 37.06 -9.01
CA LYS A 224 1.09 36.81 -10.41
C LYS A 224 1.73 37.82 -11.35
N GLN A 225 1.78 39.10 -10.97
CA GLN A 225 2.42 40.15 -11.76
C GLN A 225 3.95 39.96 -11.78
N ALA A 226 4.58 39.75 -10.62
CA ALA A 226 6.00 39.49 -10.51
C ALA A 226 6.44 38.28 -11.37
N THR A 227 5.64 37.21 -11.38
CA THR A 227 5.88 36.03 -12.22
C THR A 227 5.83 36.36 -13.72
N LYS A 228 4.88 37.20 -14.16
CA LYS A 228 4.79 37.64 -15.57
C LYS A 228 5.98 38.52 -15.96
N ASP A 229 6.37 39.42 -15.07
CA ASP A 229 7.52 40.29 -15.30
C ASP A 229 8.82 39.48 -15.41
N ALA A 230 8.98 38.47 -14.56
CA ALA A 230 10.09 37.52 -14.65
C ALA A 230 10.04 36.70 -15.95
N GLU A 231 8.87 36.18 -16.34
CA GLU A 231 8.68 35.45 -17.60
C GLU A 231 9.06 36.28 -18.83
N SER A 232 8.76 37.57 -18.85
CA SER A 232 9.12 38.46 -19.96
C SER A 232 10.63 38.65 -20.15
N LYS A 233 11.42 38.36 -19.11
CA LYS A 233 12.88 38.50 -19.08
C LYS A 233 13.59 37.14 -19.16
N ALA A 234 12.88 36.06 -18.82
CA ALA A 234 13.43 34.72 -18.80
C ALA A 234 13.62 34.19 -20.23
N PRO A 235 14.68 33.40 -20.47
CA PRO A 235 14.83 32.75 -21.76
C PRO A 235 13.74 31.69 -21.98
N MET A 236 13.31 31.52 -23.23
CA MET A 236 12.38 30.45 -23.60
C MET A 236 13.06 29.08 -23.43
N PRO A 237 12.37 28.09 -22.82
CA PRO A 237 12.93 26.76 -22.72
C PRO A 237 12.96 26.07 -24.08
N THR A 238 13.96 25.21 -24.28
CA THR A 238 14.00 24.32 -25.44
C THR A 238 13.20 23.07 -25.11
N THR A 239 12.18 22.74 -25.91
CA THR A 239 11.44 21.48 -25.75
C THR A 239 12.24 20.34 -26.37
N LEU A 240 12.49 19.29 -25.59
CA LEU A 240 13.20 18.08 -25.99
C LEU A 240 12.23 16.89 -26.04
N ASP A 241 12.44 15.97 -26.97
CA ASP A 241 11.73 14.70 -27.00
C ASP A 241 12.34 13.66 -26.04
N GLY A 242 11.63 12.55 -25.82
CA GLY A 242 12.07 11.50 -24.89
C GLY A 242 13.41 10.86 -25.27
N LYS A 243 13.76 10.79 -26.56
CA LYS A 243 15.01 10.21 -27.02
C LYS A 243 16.18 11.16 -26.74
N GLU A 244 16.01 12.44 -27.06
CA GLU A 244 17.02 13.47 -26.78
C GLU A 244 17.32 13.55 -25.28
N VAL A 245 16.28 13.50 -24.44
CA VAL A 245 16.42 13.51 -22.99
C VAL A 245 17.11 12.26 -22.46
N TYR A 246 16.73 11.08 -22.95
CA TYR A 246 17.39 9.83 -22.60
C TYR A 246 18.88 9.87 -22.93
N GLU A 247 19.23 10.29 -24.14
CA GLU A 247 20.63 10.42 -24.59
C GLU A 247 21.41 11.42 -23.74
N LYS A 248 20.85 12.62 -23.49
CA LYS A 248 21.50 13.66 -22.67
C LYS A 248 21.78 13.19 -21.24
N ILE A 249 20.79 12.59 -20.57
CA ILE A 249 20.93 12.16 -19.18
C ILE A 249 21.87 10.96 -19.06
N THR A 250 21.70 9.93 -19.90
CA THR A 250 22.50 8.69 -19.78
C THR A 250 23.93 8.84 -20.28
N SER A 251 24.23 9.84 -21.12
CA SER A 251 25.59 10.15 -21.60
C SER A 251 26.32 11.22 -20.79
N ALA A 252 25.63 11.93 -19.88
CA ALA A 252 26.26 12.89 -18.98
C ALA A 252 27.43 12.24 -18.19
N PRO A 253 28.47 12.99 -17.80
CA PRO A 253 29.59 12.44 -17.06
C PRO A 253 29.15 11.93 -15.67
N PRO A 254 29.92 11.02 -15.04
CA PRO A 254 29.70 10.66 -13.64
C PRO A 254 29.94 11.88 -12.75
N THR A 255 28.92 12.29 -11.99
CA THR A 255 29.00 13.43 -11.07
C THR A 255 29.02 12.91 -9.63
N PRO A 256 29.87 13.47 -8.74
CA PRO A 256 29.92 13.04 -7.35
C PRO A 256 28.58 13.29 -6.66
N THR A 257 28.10 12.33 -5.86
CA THR A 257 26.96 12.58 -4.98
C THR A 257 27.40 13.36 -3.74
N HIS A 258 26.60 14.36 -3.36
CA HIS A 258 26.78 15.06 -2.10
C HIS A 258 26.10 14.29 -0.95
N GLY A 259 26.82 14.11 0.17
CA GLY A 259 26.28 13.49 1.39
C GLY A 259 26.78 12.05 1.64
N GLY A 260 27.18 11.79 2.88
CA GLY A 260 27.46 10.44 3.40
C GLY A 260 26.27 9.88 4.18
N ILE A 261 26.26 8.56 4.41
CA ILE A 261 25.30 7.93 5.33
C ILE A 261 25.70 8.25 6.76
N SER A 262 24.75 8.71 7.58
CA SER A 262 24.94 8.69 9.03
C SER A 262 24.98 7.23 9.49
N GLU A 263 26.08 6.75 10.06
CA GLU A 263 26.17 5.39 10.64
C GLU A 263 25.08 5.14 11.71
N THR A 264 24.49 6.21 12.24
CA THR A 264 23.40 6.18 13.23
C THR A 264 22.00 6.36 12.62
N ASP A 265 21.85 6.28 11.29
CA ASP A 265 20.53 6.41 10.66
C ASP A 265 19.59 5.27 11.12
N PRO A 266 18.37 5.57 11.57
CA PRO A 266 17.46 4.57 12.13
C PRO A 266 17.03 3.49 11.13
N LEU A 267 17.19 3.71 9.82
CA LEU A 267 16.86 2.71 8.80
C LEU A 267 17.90 1.59 8.71
N ASN A 268 19.09 1.75 9.31
CA ASN A 268 20.18 0.77 9.30
C ASN A 268 20.59 0.29 7.88
N LEU A 269 20.44 1.17 6.87
CA LEU A 269 20.78 0.89 5.46
C LEU A 269 22.26 1.21 5.18
N ARG A 270 22.82 0.58 4.13
CA ARG A 270 24.24 0.76 3.74
C ARG A 270 24.38 1.27 2.31
N VAL A 271 25.36 2.14 2.05
CA VAL A 271 25.73 2.54 0.67
C VAL A 271 26.07 1.27 -0.12
N GLY A 272 25.62 1.20 -1.36
CA GLY A 272 25.80 0.04 -2.22
C GLY A 272 24.69 -1.01 -2.07
N GLN A 273 23.84 -0.91 -1.04
CA GLN A 273 22.71 -1.84 -0.87
C GLN A 273 21.60 -1.49 -1.86
N THR A 274 21.00 -2.50 -2.49
CA THR A 274 19.78 -2.27 -3.29
C THR A 274 18.61 -1.90 -2.38
N ILE A 275 17.91 -0.81 -2.69
CA ILE A 275 16.76 -0.30 -1.93
C ILE A 275 15.58 0.05 -2.85
N GLU A 276 14.40 0.15 -2.25
CA GLU A 276 13.17 0.67 -2.84
C GLU A 276 12.81 2.00 -2.20
N VAL A 277 12.32 2.93 -3.04
CA VAL A 277 11.85 4.25 -2.62
C VAL A 277 10.50 4.55 -3.27
N TYR A 278 9.52 4.96 -2.47
CA TYR A 278 8.18 5.32 -2.96
C TYR A 278 7.43 6.23 -1.98
N PRO A 279 6.46 7.05 -2.44
CA PRO A 279 5.70 7.92 -1.55
C PRO A 279 4.79 7.15 -0.60
N THR A 280 4.51 7.72 0.58
CA THR A 280 3.65 7.08 1.60
C THR A 280 2.20 7.54 1.61
N ASP A 281 1.90 8.64 0.93
CA ASP A 281 0.61 9.35 0.95
C ASP A 281 -0.30 8.97 -0.24
N TRP A 282 0.17 9.12 -1.48
CA TRP A 282 -0.53 8.68 -2.69
C TRP A 282 0.47 8.16 -3.74
N ALA A 283 0.03 7.47 -4.77
CA ALA A 283 0.91 6.87 -5.78
C ALA A 283 1.95 5.88 -5.21
N SER A 284 1.66 5.28 -4.06
CA SER A 284 2.58 4.41 -3.32
C SER A 284 2.88 3.08 -4.02
N ASN A 285 2.10 2.73 -5.05
CA ASN A 285 2.30 1.55 -5.90
C ASN A 285 3.33 1.77 -7.02
N HIS A 286 3.89 2.98 -7.15
CA HIS A 286 4.96 3.29 -8.08
C HIS A 286 6.30 3.32 -7.34
N VAL A 287 7.03 2.21 -7.44
CA VAL A 287 8.23 1.96 -6.64
C VAL A 287 9.48 2.07 -7.50
N ASP A 288 10.36 2.98 -7.13
CA ASP A 288 11.69 3.07 -7.72
C ASP A 288 12.67 2.18 -6.97
N ARG A 289 13.54 1.50 -7.72
CA ARG A 289 14.51 0.58 -7.18
C ARG A 289 15.89 0.88 -7.74
N GLY A 290 16.89 0.83 -6.87
CA GLY A 290 18.28 1.04 -7.25
C GLY A 290 19.25 0.82 -6.10
N GLU A 291 20.53 0.91 -6.40
CA GLU A 291 21.62 0.88 -5.43
C GLU A 291 21.60 2.18 -4.60
N LEU A 292 21.56 2.10 -3.27
CA LEU A 292 21.63 3.25 -2.37
C LEU A 292 22.99 3.94 -2.52
N VAL A 293 22.98 5.20 -2.98
CA VAL A 293 24.20 5.99 -3.16
C VAL A 293 24.43 6.93 -1.97
N SER A 294 23.37 7.60 -1.50
CA SER A 294 23.44 8.46 -0.31
C SER A 294 22.12 8.46 0.47
N LEU A 295 22.23 8.60 1.80
CA LEU A 295 21.10 8.72 2.72
C LEU A 295 21.42 9.84 3.72
N ALA A 296 20.98 11.05 3.40
CA ALA A 296 21.14 12.24 4.23
C ALA A 296 19.91 12.44 5.13
N THR A 297 19.90 13.48 5.97
CA THR A 297 18.78 13.77 6.90
C THR A 297 17.45 13.97 6.17
N ASN A 298 17.45 14.62 5.00
CA ASN A 298 16.24 14.99 4.28
C ASN A 298 16.13 14.38 2.88
N GLU A 299 17.13 13.63 2.44
CA GLU A 299 17.25 13.17 1.05
C GLU A 299 17.80 11.75 0.98
N VAL A 300 17.31 10.98 0.00
CA VAL A 300 17.88 9.69 -0.40
C VAL A 300 18.17 9.71 -1.89
N CYS A 301 19.29 9.13 -2.30
CA CYS A 301 19.68 8.97 -3.69
C CYS A 301 19.91 7.48 -4.00
N ILE A 302 19.29 7.00 -5.08
CA ILE A 302 19.54 5.67 -5.64
C ILE A 302 20.18 5.77 -7.02
N ARG A 303 21.00 4.79 -7.39
CA ARG A 303 21.43 4.56 -8.76
C ARG A 303 20.59 3.45 -9.37
N ASN A 304 19.79 3.78 -10.38
CA ASN A 304 18.97 2.78 -11.05
C ASN A 304 19.75 2.01 -12.12
N ALA A 305 19.09 1.04 -12.77
CA ALA A 305 19.70 0.18 -13.79
C ALA A 305 20.23 0.93 -15.03
N GLN A 306 19.73 2.14 -15.31
CA GLN A 306 20.22 3.00 -16.39
C GLN A 306 21.42 3.87 -15.98
N GLY A 307 21.90 3.71 -14.73
CA GLY A 307 22.98 4.54 -14.18
C GLY A 307 22.54 5.98 -13.89
N VAL A 308 21.23 6.24 -13.84
CA VAL A 308 20.64 7.52 -13.43
C VAL A 308 20.62 7.57 -11.91
N LEU A 309 21.01 8.73 -11.36
CA LEU A 309 20.96 9.01 -9.93
C LEU A 309 19.60 9.64 -9.62
N VAL A 310 18.70 8.89 -8.99
CA VAL A 310 17.34 9.35 -8.70
C VAL A 310 17.24 9.77 -7.24
N HIS A 311 16.84 11.00 -7.00
CA HIS A 311 16.81 11.63 -5.69
C HIS A 311 15.38 11.83 -5.22
N PHE A 312 15.13 11.53 -3.95
CA PHE A 312 13.82 11.68 -3.31
C PHE A 312 13.99 12.37 -1.96
N PRO A 313 13.03 13.23 -1.54
CA PRO A 313 13.00 13.66 -0.15
C PRO A 313 12.69 12.46 0.74
N ARG A 314 13.12 12.51 2.01
CA ARG A 314 12.77 11.49 3.00
C ARG A 314 11.38 11.67 3.58
N TRP A 315 10.95 12.93 3.66
CA TRP A 315 9.63 13.28 4.18
C TRP A 315 8.53 12.80 3.24
N ASN A 316 7.56 12.04 3.75
CA ASN A 316 6.50 11.35 2.99
C ASN A 316 6.99 10.30 1.98
N PHE A 317 8.20 9.77 2.17
CA PHE A 317 8.70 8.64 1.38
C PHE A 317 9.08 7.48 2.28
N ARG A 318 8.78 6.28 1.78
CA ARG A 318 9.28 5.03 2.34
C ARG A 318 10.58 4.69 1.63
N ILE A 319 11.56 4.28 2.43
CA ILE A 319 12.87 3.84 2.00
C ILE A 319 13.11 2.51 2.68
N GLN A 320 13.30 1.45 1.91
CA GLN A 320 13.46 0.11 2.47
C GLN A 320 14.50 -0.68 1.68
N ALA A 321 15.25 -1.54 2.38
CA ALA A 321 16.10 -2.52 1.75
C ALA A 321 15.31 -3.35 0.75
N VAL A 322 15.86 -3.54 -0.44
CA VAL A 322 15.44 -4.65 -1.26
C VAL A 322 16.18 -5.86 -0.76
N ASN A 323 15.43 -6.77 -0.17
CA ASN A 323 15.92 -8.12 -0.01
C ASN A 323 16.12 -8.66 -1.43
N GLU A 324 17.39 -8.91 -1.81
CA GLU A 324 17.80 -9.26 -3.18
C GLU A 324 17.09 -10.52 -3.73
N ASP A 325 16.31 -11.22 -2.91
CA ASP A 325 15.40 -12.32 -3.28
C ASP A 325 14.15 -11.90 -4.11
N THR A 326 14.13 -10.71 -4.70
CA THR A 326 13.08 -10.20 -5.64
C THR A 326 13.85 -9.41 -6.67
N ILE A 327 13.84 -9.64 -7.98
CA ILE A 327 12.73 -9.65 -8.94
C ILE A 327 13.09 -10.65 -10.06
N SER A 328 12.23 -11.63 -10.31
CA SER A 328 11.62 -11.85 -11.62
C SER A 328 10.35 -12.67 -11.40
N ALA A 329 9.31 -12.38 -12.17
CA ALA A 329 8.09 -13.17 -12.21
C ALA A 329 8.36 -14.48 -12.98
N GLU A 330 9.18 -15.34 -12.42
CA GLU A 330 9.32 -16.74 -12.83
C GLU A 330 8.97 -17.65 -11.65
N SER A 331 8.33 -18.76 -11.97
CA SER A 331 7.68 -19.68 -11.05
C SER A 331 8.55 -20.06 -9.85
N LEU A 332 7.99 -19.92 -8.66
CA LEU A 332 8.57 -20.34 -7.38
C LEU A 332 9.11 -21.78 -7.48
N SER A 333 10.43 -21.93 -7.34
CA SER A 333 11.08 -23.20 -7.05
C SER A 333 11.10 -23.44 -5.55
N LYS A 334 10.75 -24.66 -5.13
CA LYS A 334 10.61 -25.12 -3.73
C LYS A 334 11.90 -25.00 -2.90
N ASP A 335 13.05 -24.75 -3.52
CA ASP A 335 14.38 -24.80 -2.89
C ASP A 335 14.93 -23.44 -2.41
N ALA A 336 14.22 -22.32 -2.62
CA ALA A 336 14.75 -20.96 -2.42
C ALA A 336 14.53 -20.32 -1.03
N ILE A 337 14.03 -21.06 -0.04
CA ILE A 337 13.71 -20.50 1.29
C ILE A 337 14.83 -20.86 2.30
N PRO A 338 15.42 -19.89 3.06
CA PRO A 338 16.52 -20.17 4.01
C PRO A 338 16.08 -21.13 5.13
N ARG A 339 16.90 -22.13 5.48
CA ARG A 339 16.61 -23.07 6.57
C ARG A 339 16.64 -22.35 7.93
N LEU A 340 15.59 -22.52 8.73
CA LEU A 340 15.60 -22.15 10.15
C LEU A 340 16.45 -23.17 10.92
N ASP A 341 17.21 -22.69 11.91
CA ASP A 341 18.08 -23.55 12.73
C ASP A 341 17.31 -24.62 13.53
N ARG A 342 15.97 -24.52 13.65
CA ARG A 342 15.05 -25.49 14.28
C ARG A 342 13.63 -25.43 13.65
N PRO A 343 12.96 -26.57 13.38
CA PRO A 343 11.58 -26.58 12.85
C PRO A 343 10.55 -26.16 13.92
N HIS A 344 9.48 -25.49 13.51
CA HIS A 344 8.29 -25.29 14.35
C HIS A 344 7.54 -26.61 14.51
N ARG A 345 6.76 -26.79 15.57
CA ARG A 345 5.91 -27.98 15.74
C ARG A 345 4.45 -27.60 15.72
N LEU A 346 3.65 -28.26 14.90
CA LEU A 346 2.19 -28.09 14.87
C LEU A 346 1.52 -29.27 15.58
N PHE A 347 0.89 -28.97 16.72
CA PHE A 347 -0.13 -29.82 17.30
C PHE A 347 -1.38 -29.77 16.43
N TYR A 348 -1.74 -30.91 15.85
CA TYR A 348 -2.80 -30.99 14.86
C TYR A 348 -3.59 -32.29 14.96
N HIS A 349 -4.71 -32.35 14.25
CA HIS A 349 -5.39 -33.60 13.95
C HIS A 349 -5.90 -33.57 12.49
N PRO A 350 -5.74 -34.62 11.67
CA PRO A 350 -6.15 -34.61 10.26
C PRO A 350 -7.63 -34.27 10.03
N LEU A 351 -8.50 -34.65 10.97
CA LEU A 351 -9.95 -34.34 10.93
C LEU A 351 -10.29 -32.89 11.33
N SER A 352 -9.35 -32.13 11.92
CA SER A 352 -9.61 -30.75 12.30
C SER A 352 -9.52 -29.86 11.06
N PRO A 353 -10.62 -29.22 10.64
CA PRO A 353 -10.59 -28.36 9.46
C PRO A 353 -9.76 -27.09 9.69
N TYR A 354 -9.61 -26.67 10.95
CA TYR A 354 -8.71 -25.59 11.36
C TYR A 354 -7.24 -25.99 11.22
N SER A 355 -6.89 -27.23 11.58
CA SER A 355 -5.54 -27.77 11.36
C SER A 355 -5.26 -27.90 9.87
N ARG A 356 -6.26 -28.36 9.10
CA ARG A 356 -6.15 -28.53 7.66
C ARG A 356 -5.87 -27.21 6.97
N LYS A 357 -6.59 -26.13 7.29
CA LYS A 357 -6.33 -24.84 6.63
C LYS A 357 -4.94 -24.29 6.94
N VAL A 358 -4.42 -24.47 8.16
CA VAL A 358 -3.07 -24.04 8.55
C VAL A 358 -2.03 -24.81 7.75
N TYR A 359 -2.12 -26.13 7.72
CA TYR A 359 -1.15 -26.94 7.01
C TYR A 359 -1.29 -26.82 5.48
N MET A 360 -2.51 -26.68 4.97
CA MET A 360 -2.77 -26.44 3.54
C MET A 360 -2.16 -25.11 3.09
N LEU A 361 -2.27 -24.06 3.92
CA LEU A 361 -1.59 -22.79 3.68
C LEU A 361 -0.06 -22.94 3.74
N ALA A 362 0.49 -23.71 4.68
CA ALA A 362 1.91 -24.01 4.70
C ALA A 362 2.39 -24.72 3.42
N VAL A 363 1.56 -25.61 2.83
CA VAL A 363 1.86 -26.23 1.54
C VAL A 363 1.80 -25.21 0.40
N GLU A 364 0.80 -24.32 0.38
CA GLU A 364 0.69 -23.22 -0.60
C GLU A 364 1.88 -22.27 -0.55
N LEU A 365 2.36 -21.96 0.66
CA LEU A 365 3.50 -21.07 0.90
C LEU A 365 4.86 -21.77 0.76
N GLY A 366 4.89 -23.09 0.55
CA GLY A 366 6.14 -23.86 0.47
C GLY A 366 6.90 -23.97 1.79
N THR A 367 6.24 -23.77 2.94
CA THR A 367 6.84 -23.80 4.28
C THR A 367 6.50 -25.07 5.07
N ALA A 368 5.76 -26.01 4.47
CA ALA A 368 5.31 -27.24 5.12
C ALA A 368 6.47 -28.15 5.62
N ASP A 369 7.64 -28.08 4.99
CA ASP A 369 8.85 -28.81 5.39
C ASP A 369 9.48 -28.28 6.70
N ARG A 370 9.08 -27.08 7.13
CA ARG A 370 9.55 -26.42 8.36
C ARG A 370 8.65 -26.70 9.56
N ILE A 371 7.56 -27.43 9.34
CA ILE A 371 6.56 -27.74 10.36
C ILE A 371 6.67 -29.24 10.69
N GLU A 372 7.19 -29.54 11.88
CA GLU A 372 7.07 -30.84 12.49
C GLU A 372 5.61 -31.07 12.89
N LEU A 373 5.00 -32.13 12.36
CA LEU A 373 3.62 -32.50 12.66
C LEU A 373 3.58 -33.44 13.87
N GLN A 374 2.81 -33.08 14.90
CA GLN A 374 2.48 -33.95 16.02
C GLN A 374 0.97 -34.09 16.15
N THR A 375 0.46 -35.29 15.85
CA THR A 375 -0.96 -35.63 16.01
C THR A 375 -1.31 -35.68 17.49
N VAL A 376 -2.38 -34.99 17.86
CA VAL A 376 -2.90 -34.95 19.24
C VAL A 376 -4.42 -34.89 19.23
N VAL A 377 -5.05 -35.25 20.35
CA VAL A 377 -6.50 -35.18 20.57
C VAL A 377 -6.83 -34.40 21.83
N VAL A 378 -7.75 -33.43 21.72
CA VAL A 378 -8.19 -32.57 22.81
C VAL A 378 -9.71 -32.42 22.84
N ALA A 379 -10.28 -32.45 24.04
CA ALA A 379 -11.70 -32.20 24.27
C ALA A 379 -11.89 -31.53 25.64
N PRO A 380 -12.97 -30.76 25.85
CA PRO A 380 -13.21 -30.03 27.11
C PRO A 380 -13.62 -30.93 28.28
N VAL A 381 -13.81 -32.23 28.05
CA VAL A 381 -14.13 -33.24 29.06
C VAL A 381 -13.24 -34.46 28.84
N GLU A 382 -13.00 -35.24 29.90
CA GLU A 382 -12.32 -36.53 29.77
C GLU A 382 -13.15 -37.47 28.88
N TYR A 383 -12.58 -37.82 27.72
CA TYR A 383 -13.16 -38.73 26.75
C TYR A 383 -12.02 -39.52 26.10
N PRO A 384 -11.82 -40.80 26.48
CA PRO A 384 -10.68 -41.60 26.00
C PRO A 384 -10.58 -41.61 24.47
N GLY A 385 -9.39 -41.31 23.94
CA GLY A 385 -9.15 -41.21 22.49
C GLY A 385 -9.59 -39.89 21.85
N TRP A 386 -10.15 -38.94 22.62
CA TRP A 386 -10.50 -37.59 22.18
C TRP A 386 -9.90 -36.48 23.06
N SER A 387 -9.50 -36.76 24.30
CA SER A 387 -8.98 -35.77 25.25
C SER A 387 -7.59 -36.09 25.80
N ASP A 388 -6.91 -37.10 25.27
CA ASP A 388 -5.74 -37.72 25.90
C ASP A 388 -4.53 -36.75 26.01
N ASP A 389 -4.45 -35.74 25.13
CA ASP A 389 -3.30 -34.82 25.04
C ASP A 389 -3.57 -33.43 25.64
N VAL A 390 -4.68 -33.24 26.36
CA VAL A 390 -5.04 -31.92 26.93
C VAL A 390 -3.90 -31.31 27.77
N PRO A 391 -3.25 -32.03 28.71
CA PRO A 391 -2.12 -31.48 29.46
C PRO A 391 -0.95 -31.06 28.57
N THR A 392 -0.62 -31.86 27.56
CA THR A 392 0.49 -31.60 26.63
C THR A 392 0.23 -30.35 25.79
N VAL A 393 -0.98 -30.19 25.24
CA VAL A 393 -1.31 -28.99 24.46
C VAL A 393 -1.41 -27.75 25.35
N ALA A 394 -1.90 -27.91 26.59
CA ALA A 394 -2.06 -26.82 27.56
C ALA A 394 -0.75 -26.10 27.94
N GLU A 395 0.40 -26.77 27.80
CA GLU A 395 1.72 -26.17 28.05
C GLU A 395 2.04 -25.01 27.11
N SER A 396 1.52 -25.04 25.88
CA SER A 396 1.78 -24.02 24.85
C SER A 396 0.53 -23.24 24.43
N ASN A 397 -0.66 -23.81 24.64
CA ASN A 397 -1.93 -23.15 24.43
C ASN A 397 -2.83 -23.38 25.65
N PRO A 398 -3.04 -22.38 26.53
CA PRO A 398 -3.81 -22.55 27.75
C PRO A 398 -5.29 -22.92 27.53
N LEU A 399 -5.78 -22.81 26.29
CA LEU A 399 -7.14 -23.24 25.91
C LEU A 399 -7.21 -24.71 25.50
N ALA A 400 -6.06 -25.41 25.38
CA ALA A 400 -5.94 -26.77 24.89
C ALA A 400 -6.73 -27.00 23.58
N LYS A 401 -6.58 -26.11 22.60
CA LYS A 401 -7.27 -26.16 21.31
C LYS A 401 -6.32 -26.47 20.16
N LEU A 402 -6.84 -27.10 19.11
CA LEU A 402 -6.13 -27.35 17.87
C LEU A 402 -6.58 -26.40 16.76
N PRO A 403 -5.68 -26.01 15.85
CA PRO A 403 -4.24 -26.24 15.88
C PRO A 403 -3.52 -25.34 16.92
N THR A 404 -2.34 -25.79 17.36
CA THR A 404 -1.39 -24.96 18.13
C THR A 404 0.00 -25.13 17.51
N LEU A 405 0.64 -24.02 17.13
CA LEU A 405 2.00 -24.01 16.60
C LEU A 405 2.98 -23.64 17.71
N VAL A 406 3.85 -24.56 18.08
CA VAL A 406 4.94 -24.36 19.05
C VAL A 406 6.18 -23.88 18.31
N LEU A 407 6.72 -22.73 18.71
CA LEU A 407 7.86 -22.12 18.05
C LEU A 407 9.17 -22.82 18.42
N GLY A 408 9.98 -23.21 17.42
CA GLY A 408 11.20 -23.98 17.65
C GLY A 408 12.34 -23.20 18.34
N ASN A 409 12.24 -21.87 18.38
CA ASN A 409 13.25 -20.99 18.98
C ASN A 409 13.14 -20.87 20.51
N ASN A 410 11.91 -20.78 21.04
CA ASN A 410 11.66 -20.50 22.45
C ASN A 410 10.59 -21.40 23.10
N GLY A 411 9.88 -22.21 22.31
CA GLY A 411 8.80 -23.07 22.80
C GLY A 411 7.46 -22.36 23.03
N ASP A 412 7.35 -21.08 22.68
CA ASP A 412 6.09 -20.34 22.81
C ASP A 412 5.03 -20.91 21.86
N GLY A 413 3.77 -20.92 22.30
CA GLY A 413 2.65 -21.33 21.46
C GLY A 413 2.00 -20.16 20.74
N VAL A 414 1.82 -20.31 19.44
CA VAL A 414 0.91 -19.53 18.60
C VAL A 414 -0.35 -20.36 18.40
N TYR A 415 -1.49 -19.83 18.85
CA TYR A 415 -2.78 -20.51 18.81
C TYR A 415 -3.87 -19.56 18.32
N ASP A 416 -5.04 -20.11 17.97
CA ASP A 416 -5.98 -19.57 17.01
C ASP A 416 -5.50 -19.77 15.57
N SER A 417 -6.24 -20.59 14.82
CA SER A 417 -5.86 -20.97 13.46
C SER A 417 -5.74 -19.80 12.49
N LYS A 418 -6.42 -18.67 12.73
CA LYS A 418 -6.27 -17.47 11.90
C LYS A 418 -4.98 -16.73 12.24
N VAL A 419 -4.64 -16.65 13.53
CA VAL A 419 -3.35 -16.09 13.98
C VAL A 419 -2.18 -16.95 13.49
N ILE A 420 -2.32 -18.28 13.51
CA ILE A 420 -1.30 -19.18 12.94
C ILE A 420 -1.19 -18.96 11.43
N CYS A 421 -2.29 -18.80 10.69
CA CYS A 421 -2.23 -18.44 9.27
C CYS A 421 -1.55 -17.08 9.05
N ASP A 422 -1.91 -16.04 9.81
CA ASP A 422 -1.26 -14.74 9.74
C ASP A 422 0.25 -14.85 10.08
N PHE A 423 0.63 -15.71 11.04
CA PHE A 423 2.02 -16.00 11.38
C PHE A 423 2.75 -16.72 10.23
N LEU A 424 2.15 -17.72 9.60
CA LEU A 424 2.75 -18.43 8.47
C LEU A 424 2.86 -17.56 7.22
N GLU A 425 1.85 -16.70 6.98
CA GLU A 425 1.95 -15.66 5.97
C GLU A 425 3.09 -14.71 6.33
N ASP A 426 3.13 -14.17 7.55
CA ASP A 426 4.23 -13.30 8.00
C ASP A 426 5.59 -14.00 7.99
N GLU A 427 5.69 -15.30 8.21
CA GLU A 427 6.93 -16.09 8.15
C GLU A 427 7.38 -16.36 6.71
N ALA A 428 6.46 -16.76 5.84
CA ALA A 428 6.73 -16.86 4.40
C ALA A 428 7.04 -15.48 3.80
N LEU A 429 6.49 -14.41 4.40
CA LEU A 429 6.61 -13.02 3.98
C LEU A 429 7.58 -12.22 4.86
N THR A 430 8.36 -12.81 5.77
CA THR A 430 9.36 -12.06 6.59
C THR A 430 10.62 -11.72 5.79
N ASN A 431 10.61 -11.99 4.48
CA ASN A 431 11.45 -11.33 3.49
C ASN A 431 10.71 -10.39 2.51
N LYS A 432 9.39 -10.13 2.67
CA LYS A 432 8.59 -9.07 2.01
C LYS A 432 7.23 -8.85 2.71
N ARG A 433 7.15 -7.88 3.61
CA ARG A 433 5.86 -7.21 3.88
C ARG A 433 5.71 -5.99 2.97
N SER A 434 5.49 -6.25 1.68
CA SER A 434 4.68 -5.37 0.84
C SER A 434 3.34 -6.08 0.69
N ASP A 435 2.37 -5.75 1.55
CA ASP A 435 0.99 -6.26 1.46
C ASP A 435 0.45 -5.97 0.04
N PRO A 436 0.31 -6.97 -0.87
CA PRO A 436 -0.08 -6.72 -2.25
C PRO A 436 -1.59 -6.47 -2.39
N GLN A 437 -2.36 -6.62 -1.30
CA GLN A 437 -3.78 -6.29 -1.28
C GLN A 437 -4.11 -5.47 -0.04
N PRO A 438 -4.46 -4.18 -0.15
CA PRO A 438 -4.83 -3.38 1.02
C PRO A 438 -5.92 -4.10 1.80
N ARG A 439 -5.56 -4.67 2.97
CA ARG A 439 -6.42 -5.40 3.92
C ARG A 439 -7.81 -5.69 3.34
N ASN A 440 -7.91 -6.69 2.44
CA ASN A 440 -9.14 -7.03 1.75
C ASN A 440 -10.17 -7.53 2.76
N TRP A 441 -10.85 -6.59 3.42
CA TRP A 441 -11.74 -6.87 4.54
C TRP A 441 -12.88 -7.78 4.11
N ARG A 442 -13.32 -7.69 2.85
CA ARG A 442 -14.36 -8.55 2.29
C ARG A 442 -13.92 -10.00 2.27
N LEU A 443 -12.72 -10.29 1.78
CA LEU A 443 -12.17 -11.64 1.76
C LEU A 443 -11.87 -12.16 3.18
N ARG A 444 -11.33 -11.31 4.06
CA ARG A 444 -11.12 -11.64 5.49
C ARG A 444 -12.44 -11.85 6.25
N THR A 445 -13.54 -11.21 5.85
CA THR A 445 -14.88 -11.48 6.38
C THR A 445 -15.35 -12.87 5.97
N LEU A 446 -15.06 -13.32 4.75
CA LEU A 446 -15.40 -14.68 4.31
C LEU A 446 -14.59 -15.76 5.03
N HIS A 447 -13.31 -15.50 5.35
CA HIS A 447 -12.54 -16.33 6.27
C HIS A 447 -13.23 -16.44 7.64
N GLY A 448 -13.60 -15.30 8.24
CA GLY A 448 -14.34 -15.30 9.51
C GLY A 448 -15.68 -16.05 9.44
N CYS A 449 -16.39 -15.97 8.30
CA CYS A 449 -17.60 -16.74 8.05
C CYS A 449 -17.31 -18.25 8.04
N ALA A 450 -16.26 -18.69 7.33
CA ALA A 450 -15.84 -20.08 7.27
C ALA A 450 -15.48 -20.64 8.66
N ASP A 451 -14.73 -19.87 9.46
CA ASP A 451 -14.40 -20.25 10.84
C ASP A 451 -15.66 -20.42 11.71
N GLY A 452 -16.61 -19.48 11.62
CA GLY A 452 -17.88 -19.58 12.35
C GLY A 452 -18.76 -20.75 11.90
N MET A 453 -18.70 -21.16 10.63
CA MET A 453 -19.38 -22.35 10.12
C MET A 453 -18.74 -23.63 10.68
N MET A 454 -17.41 -23.70 10.72
CA MET A 454 -16.70 -24.83 11.33
C MET A 454 -16.98 -24.92 12.84
N ASP A 455 -17.07 -23.78 13.54
CA ASP A 455 -17.38 -23.75 14.99
C ASP A 455 -18.75 -24.37 15.25
N ALA A 456 -19.75 -23.96 14.45
CA ALA A 456 -21.11 -24.48 14.52
C ALA A 456 -21.14 -26.00 14.33
N GLN A 457 -20.35 -26.52 13.39
CA GLN A 457 -20.29 -27.95 13.11
C GLN A 457 -19.58 -28.76 14.21
N VAL A 458 -18.49 -28.24 14.79
CA VAL A 458 -17.83 -28.87 15.94
C VAL A 458 -18.80 -28.96 17.13
N LEU A 459 -19.58 -27.90 17.37
CA LEU A 459 -20.59 -27.90 18.43
C LEU A 459 -21.71 -28.94 18.17
N ILE A 460 -22.14 -29.12 16.92
CA ILE A 460 -23.08 -30.20 16.55
C ILE A 460 -22.47 -31.56 16.84
N LEU A 461 -21.19 -31.76 16.52
CA LEU A 461 -20.52 -33.02 16.75
C LEU A 461 -20.42 -33.34 18.24
N TYR A 462 -20.07 -32.37 19.09
CA TYR A 462 -20.08 -32.55 20.55
C TYR A 462 -21.49 -32.86 21.09
N GLU A 463 -22.53 -32.25 20.52
CA GLU A 463 -23.92 -32.55 20.89
C GLU A 463 -24.28 -34.01 20.58
N LYS A 464 -23.89 -34.51 19.41
CA LYS A 464 -24.24 -35.84 18.91
C LYS A 464 -23.37 -36.97 19.47
N LYS A 465 -22.11 -36.69 19.82
CA LYS A 465 -21.16 -37.71 20.30
C LYS A 465 -21.08 -37.70 21.81
N ILE A 466 -20.63 -36.59 22.39
CA ILE A 466 -20.37 -36.52 23.83
C ILE A 466 -21.67 -36.36 24.61
N ARG A 467 -22.51 -35.38 24.25
CA ARG A 467 -23.72 -35.07 25.03
C ARG A 467 -24.83 -36.11 24.84
N ALA A 468 -25.00 -36.66 23.64
CA ALA A 468 -25.99 -37.71 23.38
C ALA A 468 -25.74 -38.98 24.19
N GLU A 469 -24.48 -39.45 24.27
CA GLU A 469 -24.09 -40.61 25.08
C GLU A 469 -24.39 -40.42 26.58
N ASN A 470 -24.48 -39.16 27.01
CA ASN A 470 -24.85 -38.77 28.38
C ASN A 470 -26.33 -38.36 28.53
N ASN A 471 -27.18 -38.58 27.52
CA ASN A 471 -28.60 -38.18 27.48
C ASN A 471 -28.84 -36.67 27.63
N LEU A 472 -27.91 -35.83 27.16
CA LEU A 472 -27.95 -34.36 27.23
C LEU A 472 -28.15 -33.67 25.87
N LEU A 473 -28.53 -34.43 24.85
CA LEU A 473 -28.73 -33.93 23.48
C LEU A 473 -29.87 -32.90 23.42
N TYR A 474 -29.56 -31.72 22.90
CA TYR A 474 -30.52 -30.65 22.65
C TYR A 474 -30.72 -30.39 21.16
N GLN A 475 -31.80 -30.94 20.60
CA GLN A 475 -32.04 -30.89 19.16
C GLN A 475 -32.14 -29.45 18.61
N ALA A 476 -32.82 -28.54 19.30
CA ALA A 476 -32.97 -27.16 18.81
C ALA A 476 -31.63 -26.41 18.73
N TRP A 477 -30.63 -26.80 19.53
CA TRP A 477 -29.27 -26.28 19.39
C TRP A 477 -28.63 -26.75 18.08
N ILE A 478 -28.77 -28.03 17.75
CA ILE A 478 -28.29 -28.61 16.49
C ILE A 478 -28.93 -27.88 15.30
N ASP A 479 -30.24 -27.68 15.35
CA ASP A 479 -30.99 -27.01 14.28
C ASP A 479 -30.50 -25.55 14.09
N GLY A 480 -30.31 -24.80 15.17
CA GLY A 480 -29.80 -23.43 15.11
C GLY A 480 -28.35 -23.33 14.60
N GLN A 481 -27.50 -24.31 14.88
CA GLN A 481 -26.14 -24.38 14.32
C GLN A 481 -26.18 -24.73 12.82
N ASN A 482 -27.05 -25.66 12.40
CA ASN A 482 -27.26 -25.98 10.98
C ASN A 482 -27.73 -24.75 10.19
N GLU A 483 -28.65 -23.95 10.74
CA GLU A 483 -29.09 -22.73 10.07
C GLU A 483 -27.95 -21.72 9.86
N LYS A 484 -27.02 -21.58 10.83
CA LYS A 484 -25.83 -20.72 10.65
C LYS A 484 -24.96 -21.22 9.52
N ILE A 485 -24.75 -22.54 9.45
CA ILE A 485 -23.98 -23.17 8.38
C ILE A 485 -24.63 -22.86 7.02
N MET A 486 -25.95 -23.03 6.89
CA MET A 486 -26.66 -22.76 5.63
C MET A 486 -26.59 -21.29 5.21
N ARG A 487 -26.77 -20.34 6.14
CA ARG A 487 -26.58 -18.90 5.87
C ARG A 487 -25.13 -18.58 5.49
N GLY A 488 -24.17 -19.29 6.08
CA GLY A 488 -22.76 -19.17 5.72
C GLY A 488 -22.50 -19.60 4.28
N PHE A 489 -23.07 -20.73 3.86
CA PHE A 489 -23.00 -21.17 2.45
C PHE A 489 -23.63 -20.15 1.49
N ASP A 490 -24.76 -19.52 1.84
CA ASP A 490 -25.34 -18.43 1.05
C ASP A 490 -24.38 -17.24 0.91
N GLN A 491 -23.70 -16.89 1.99
CA GLN A 491 -22.72 -15.81 2.00
C GLN A 491 -21.48 -16.14 1.15
N LEU A 492 -21.03 -17.40 1.15
CA LEU A 492 -19.94 -17.86 0.29
C LEU A 492 -20.34 -17.85 -1.19
N GLU A 493 -21.54 -18.32 -1.53
CA GLU A 493 -22.12 -18.23 -2.89
C GLU A 493 -22.16 -16.77 -3.38
N LEU A 494 -22.62 -15.84 -2.54
CA LEU A 494 -22.59 -14.40 -2.84
C LEU A 494 -21.15 -13.88 -2.99
N GLY A 495 -20.22 -14.36 -2.17
CA GLY A 495 -18.80 -14.03 -2.24
C GLY A 495 -18.18 -14.40 -3.58
N VAL A 496 -18.49 -15.59 -4.11
CA VAL A 496 -18.08 -16.02 -5.46
C VAL A 496 -18.77 -15.17 -6.52
N GLY A 497 -20.10 -14.99 -6.40
CA GLY A 497 -20.89 -14.22 -7.37
C GLY A 497 -20.49 -12.75 -7.52
N ARG A 498 -19.88 -12.15 -6.48
CA ARG A 498 -19.36 -10.77 -6.47
C ARG A 498 -17.87 -10.68 -6.82
N GLY A 499 -17.20 -11.80 -7.11
CA GLY A 499 -15.77 -11.85 -7.39
C GLY A 499 -14.88 -11.59 -6.17
N THR A 500 -15.41 -11.74 -4.95
CA THR A 500 -14.63 -11.64 -3.70
C THR A 500 -13.85 -12.94 -3.46
N LEU A 501 -14.52 -14.08 -3.63
CA LEU A 501 -13.89 -15.40 -3.73
C LEU A 501 -13.63 -15.67 -5.21
N GLN A 502 -12.38 -15.54 -5.62
CA GLN A 502 -11.98 -15.83 -6.99
C GLN A 502 -11.56 -17.30 -7.13
N PRO A 503 -11.74 -17.92 -8.30
CA PRO A 503 -11.19 -19.23 -8.58
C PRO A 503 -9.66 -19.23 -8.37
N PRO A 504 -9.09 -20.32 -7.85
CA PRO A 504 -7.67 -20.35 -7.53
C PRO A 504 -6.83 -20.31 -8.82
N ALA A 505 -5.85 -19.40 -8.87
CA ALA A 505 -4.87 -19.35 -9.95
C ALA A 505 -3.89 -20.54 -9.82
N LYS A 506 -3.52 -21.18 -10.94
CA LYS A 506 -2.66 -22.38 -10.90
C LYS A 506 -1.25 -22.09 -10.41
N ASP A 507 -0.70 -20.93 -10.75
CA ASP A 507 0.71 -20.58 -10.53
C ASP A 507 0.91 -19.55 -9.41
N THR A 508 -0.09 -19.41 -8.53
CA THR A 508 -0.03 -18.47 -7.41
C THR A 508 -0.46 -19.16 -6.12
N PRO A 509 0.28 -18.97 -5.00
CA PRO A 509 -0.17 -19.40 -3.69
C PRO A 509 -1.55 -18.84 -3.37
N ALA A 510 -2.42 -19.69 -2.83
CA ALA A 510 -3.70 -19.23 -2.32
C ALA A 510 -3.55 -18.49 -0.99
N SER A 511 -4.45 -17.54 -0.74
CA SER A 511 -4.50 -16.81 0.54
C SER A 511 -5.01 -17.69 1.68
N ALA A 512 -4.71 -17.30 2.94
CA ALA A 512 -5.29 -17.94 4.13
C ALA A 512 -6.82 -17.99 4.10
N ALA A 513 -7.45 -16.95 3.56
CA ALA A 513 -8.91 -16.85 3.47
C ALA A 513 -9.52 -17.87 2.50
N GLU A 514 -8.92 -18.04 1.33
CA GLU A 514 -9.38 -19.04 0.37
C GLU A 514 -9.13 -20.46 0.89
N CYS A 515 -7.99 -20.68 1.55
CA CYS A 515 -7.69 -21.95 2.24
C CYS A 515 -8.73 -22.27 3.31
N ALA A 516 -9.13 -21.28 4.11
CA ALA A 516 -10.16 -21.43 5.13
C ALA A 516 -11.51 -21.82 4.53
N VAL A 517 -11.93 -21.15 3.44
CA VAL A 517 -13.19 -21.46 2.76
C VAL A 517 -13.16 -22.87 2.15
N ALA A 518 -12.09 -23.24 1.45
CA ALA A 518 -11.97 -24.56 0.85
C ALA A 518 -11.97 -25.68 1.91
N CYS A 519 -11.28 -25.49 3.04
CA CYS A 519 -11.30 -26.44 4.15
C CYS A 519 -12.67 -26.55 4.81
N CYS A 520 -13.35 -25.42 5.01
CA CYS A 520 -14.70 -25.39 5.58
C CYS A 520 -15.70 -26.15 4.69
N VAL A 521 -15.72 -25.87 3.38
CA VAL A 521 -16.63 -26.54 2.42
C VAL A 521 -16.34 -28.05 2.39
N ALA A 522 -15.06 -28.43 2.31
CA ALA A 522 -14.67 -29.84 2.29
C ALA A 522 -15.05 -30.58 3.58
N PHE A 523 -14.89 -29.95 4.73
CA PHE A 523 -15.26 -30.53 6.01
C PHE A 523 -16.77 -30.72 6.14
N LEU A 524 -17.56 -29.73 5.70
CA LEU A 524 -19.01 -29.80 5.75
C LEU A 524 -19.57 -30.84 4.75
N ASP A 525 -18.88 -31.06 3.63
CA ASP A 525 -19.13 -32.19 2.73
C ASP A 525 -18.89 -33.54 3.41
N VAL A 526 -17.75 -33.69 4.08
CA VAL A 526 -17.37 -34.91 4.79
C VAL A 526 -18.40 -35.29 5.85
N VAL A 527 -18.86 -34.32 6.64
CA VAL A 527 -19.85 -34.56 7.70
C VAL A 527 -21.29 -34.64 7.18
N GLY A 528 -21.49 -34.58 5.85
CA GLY A 528 -22.75 -34.89 5.19
C GLY A 528 -23.77 -33.74 5.08
N VAL A 529 -23.34 -32.48 5.26
CA VAL A 529 -24.25 -31.32 5.09
C VAL A 529 -24.65 -31.17 3.63
N GLN A 530 -25.96 -31.11 3.38
CA GLN A 530 -26.50 -30.92 2.03
C GLN A 530 -26.56 -29.43 1.68
N TRP A 531 -25.53 -28.91 1.01
CA TRP A 531 -25.40 -27.47 0.73
C TRP A 531 -25.43 -27.07 -0.75
N ARG A 532 -25.32 -28.03 -1.67
CA ARG A 532 -25.14 -27.77 -3.11
C ARG A 532 -26.35 -27.08 -3.76
N ASP A 533 -27.55 -27.41 -3.32
CA ASP A 533 -28.79 -26.87 -3.88
C ASP A 533 -28.85 -25.34 -3.70
N GLY A 534 -28.99 -24.63 -4.82
CA GLY A 534 -29.05 -23.16 -4.86
C GLY A 534 -27.70 -22.43 -4.87
N ARG A 535 -26.57 -23.15 -4.91
CA ARG A 535 -25.22 -22.56 -4.74
C ARG A 535 -24.25 -23.02 -5.83
N SER A 536 -24.66 -22.93 -7.09
CA SER A 536 -23.91 -23.47 -8.22
C SER A 536 -22.55 -22.80 -8.41
N LYS A 537 -22.39 -21.50 -8.10
CA LYS A 537 -21.11 -20.82 -8.26
C LYS A 537 -20.09 -21.30 -7.23
N LEU A 538 -20.53 -21.52 -6.00
CA LEU A 538 -19.69 -22.10 -4.95
C LEU A 538 -19.33 -23.55 -5.27
N VAL A 539 -20.25 -24.33 -5.84
CA VAL A 539 -19.94 -25.69 -6.35
C VAL A 539 -18.84 -25.65 -7.40
N ASP A 540 -18.97 -24.80 -8.41
CA ASP A 540 -17.97 -24.66 -9.48
C ASP A 540 -16.62 -24.16 -8.93
N TRP A 541 -16.64 -23.21 -7.99
CA TRP A 541 -15.45 -22.71 -7.31
C TRP A 541 -14.75 -23.83 -6.52
N PHE A 542 -15.52 -24.64 -5.78
CA PHE A 542 -14.99 -25.71 -4.96
C PHE A 542 -14.41 -26.86 -5.79
N GLN A 543 -15.04 -27.22 -6.91
CA GLN A 543 -14.51 -28.23 -7.83
C GLN A 543 -13.09 -27.89 -8.32
N ARG A 544 -12.84 -26.62 -8.67
CA ARG A 544 -11.49 -26.16 -9.06
C ARG A 544 -10.48 -26.25 -7.93
N TRP A 545 -10.94 -26.03 -6.70
CA TRP A 545 -10.11 -26.16 -5.51
C TRP A 545 -9.69 -27.59 -5.21
N GLN A 546 -10.54 -28.57 -5.53
CA GLN A 546 -10.23 -29.99 -5.31
C GLN A 546 -9.06 -30.51 -6.15
N GLU A 547 -8.70 -29.79 -7.23
CA GLU A 547 -7.57 -30.15 -8.11
C GLU A 547 -6.21 -29.67 -7.59
N ARG A 548 -6.16 -28.80 -6.56
CA ARG A 548 -4.90 -28.23 -6.07
C ARG A 548 -4.05 -29.24 -5.30
N GLU A 549 -2.73 -29.15 -5.47
CA GLU A 549 -1.75 -30.01 -4.76
C GLU A 549 -1.91 -29.92 -3.24
N SER A 550 -2.05 -28.70 -2.71
CA SER A 550 -2.25 -28.43 -1.28
C SER A 550 -3.54 -29.08 -0.75
N PHE A 551 -4.62 -29.04 -1.52
CA PHE A 551 -5.90 -29.62 -1.14
C PHE A 551 -5.81 -31.15 -1.06
N LEU A 552 -5.15 -31.78 -2.04
CA LEU A 552 -4.96 -33.23 -2.11
C LEU A 552 -4.02 -33.75 -1.03
N LYS A 553 -2.92 -33.04 -0.76
CA LYS A 553 -1.92 -33.42 0.26
C LYS A 553 -2.44 -33.34 1.69
N THR A 554 -3.43 -32.48 1.93
CA THR A 554 -3.95 -32.22 3.27
C THR A 554 -5.29 -32.90 3.53
N ARG A 555 -5.65 -33.93 2.76
CA ARG A 555 -6.90 -34.66 2.99
C ARG A 555 -6.91 -35.31 4.39
N PRO A 556 -8.08 -35.42 5.04
CA PRO A 556 -8.15 -35.98 6.39
C PRO A 556 -7.78 -37.46 6.49
N ASP A 557 -7.87 -38.22 5.40
CA ASP A 557 -7.55 -39.65 5.33
C ASP A 557 -6.09 -39.95 4.95
N VAL A 558 -5.27 -38.91 4.83
CA VAL A 558 -3.86 -39.00 4.45
C VAL A 558 -3.00 -38.48 5.60
N ASP A 559 -1.93 -39.20 5.93
CA ASP A 559 -0.90 -38.72 6.83
C ASP A 559 -0.12 -37.61 6.11
N TRP A 560 -0.22 -36.39 6.62
CA TRP A 560 0.31 -35.21 5.94
C TRP A 560 1.85 -35.16 5.88
N LYS A 561 2.54 -36.02 6.63
CA LYS A 561 4.01 -36.13 6.65
C LYS A 561 4.52 -37.16 5.63
N THR A 562 3.85 -38.31 5.56
CA THR A 562 4.31 -39.48 4.79
C THR A 562 3.55 -39.66 3.47
N GLY A 563 2.33 -39.12 3.38
CA GLY A 563 1.41 -39.35 2.26
C GLY A 563 0.69 -40.70 2.31
N ASP A 564 0.93 -41.50 3.36
CA ASP A 564 0.26 -42.78 3.58
C ASP A 564 -1.16 -42.59 4.13
N ALA A 565 -1.91 -43.68 4.32
CA ALA A 565 -3.22 -43.59 4.97
C ALA A 565 -3.08 -43.12 6.43
N ALA A 566 -3.78 -42.06 6.82
CA ALA A 566 -3.73 -41.57 8.19
C ALA A 566 -4.39 -42.55 9.17
N ASP A 567 -3.73 -42.78 10.30
CA ASP A 567 -4.39 -43.31 11.48
C ASP A 567 -5.15 -42.17 12.19
N ILE A 568 -6.41 -42.01 11.78
CA ILE A 568 -7.35 -41.02 12.34
C ILE A 568 -8.11 -41.56 13.57
N GLY A 569 -7.71 -42.74 14.08
CA GLY A 569 -8.25 -43.37 15.27
C GLY A 569 -9.78 -43.37 15.31
N PHE A 570 -10.32 -42.88 16.43
CA PHE A 570 -11.76 -42.92 16.74
C PHE A 570 -12.62 -41.99 15.85
N GLY A 571 -12.02 -41.07 15.10
CA GLY A 571 -12.76 -40.15 14.23
C GLY A 571 -13.03 -40.68 12.81
N ARG A 572 -12.70 -41.95 12.54
CA ARG A 572 -12.99 -42.60 11.24
C ARG A 572 -14.48 -42.68 10.94
N ASP A 573 -15.32 -42.76 11.96
CA ASP A 573 -16.78 -42.70 11.84
C ASP A 573 -17.31 -41.36 11.27
N VAL A 574 -16.57 -40.26 11.45
CA VAL A 574 -16.82 -38.95 10.85
C VAL A 574 -16.59 -38.98 9.33
N LEU A 575 -15.61 -39.76 8.85
CA LEU A 575 -15.36 -39.94 7.40
C LEU A 575 -16.26 -40.98 6.77
N ASP A 576 -16.56 -42.06 7.49
CA ASP A 576 -17.33 -43.20 6.97
C ASP A 576 -18.85 -42.92 6.91
N GLY A 577 -19.29 -41.71 7.29
CA GLY A 577 -20.70 -41.31 7.21
C GLY A 577 -21.65 -42.28 7.89
N LYS A 578 -21.22 -42.96 8.96
CA LYS A 578 -22.05 -43.96 9.62
C LYS A 578 -23.25 -43.28 10.27
N LYS A 579 -24.41 -43.53 9.63
CA LYS A 579 -25.77 -43.36 10.15
C LYS A 579 -25.83 -43.66 11.65
N GLY A 580 -25.88 -42.61 12.44
CA GLY A 580 -26.47 -42.58 13.78
C GLY A 580 -27.76 -41.80 13.70
#